data_AF-Q1GH21-F1
#
_entry.id   AF-Q1GH21-F1
#
_cell.length_a   1.000
_cell.length_b   1.000
_cell.length_c   1.000
_cell.angle_alpha   90.00
_cell.angle_beta   90.00
_cell.angle_gamma   90.00
#
_symmetry.space_group_name_H-M   'P 1'
#
loop_
_entity.id
_entity.type
_entity.pdbx_description
1 polymer ?
#
loop_
_entity_poly.entity_id
_entity_poly.type
_entity_poly.pdbx_seq_one_letter_code
_entity_poly.pdbx_strand_id
1 'polypeptide(L)'
;MTERPLKNITRESLAPLWARKDIPTERIAQALGVTRQAVSYKARTLGLPSRAKVRKQLCDNETFRRMWLAGVNSTEMAEHFGYSHRSAIGTRAGVMGLPRRSGCTDTGKTGGWVQTISLAQFFEQDLRERMEAEAKERRGTQ
;
A
#
# COMPACT_ATOMS: atom_id res chain seq x y z
N MET A 1 -9.97 13.24 -39.91
CA MET A 1 -9.96 11.83 -39.43
C MET A 1 -8.94 11.75 -38.32
N THR A 2 -9.32 11.39 -37.09
CA THR A 2 -8.38 11.24 -35.99
C THR A 2 -7.55 9.98 -36.19
N GLU A 3 -6.27 10.15 -36.50
CA GLU A 3 -5.31 9.04 -36.57
C GLU A 3 -5.30 8.29 -35.23
N ARG A 4 -5.33 6.95 -35.29
CA ARG A 4 -5.28 6.08 -34.10
C ARG A 4 -3.85 5.54 -33.97
N PRO A 5 -2.94 6.24 -33.28
CA PRO A 5 -1.51 5.90 -33.23
C PRO A 5 -1.23 4.47 -32.72
N LEU A 6 -2.12 3.87 -31.93
CA LEU A 6 -1.96 2.51 -31.40
C LEU A 6 -2.56 1.39 -32.26
N LYS A 7 -3.22 1.72 -33.38
CA LYS A 7 -3.92 0.72 -34.21
C LYS A 7 -2.95 -0.31 -34.78
N ASN A 8 -1.77 0.14 -35.22
CA ASN A 8 -0.78 -0.69 -35.91
C ASN A 8 0.36 -1.18 -35.01
N ILE A 9 0.32 -0.87 -33.71
CA ILE A 9 1.33 -1.38 -32.77
C ILE A 9 1.05 -2.85 -32.45
N THR A 10 2.03 -3.70 -32.80
CA THR A 10 2.04 -5.13 -32.53
C THR A 10 2.73 -5.44 -31.21
N ARG A 11 2.60 -6.69 -30.75
CA ARG A 11 3.32 -7.18 -29.56
C ARG A 11 4.84 -7.10 -29.76
N GLU A 12 5.31 -7.39 -30.96
CA GLU A 12 6.74 -7.42 -31.29
C GLU A 12 7.40 -6.04 -31.20
N SER A 13 6.69 -4.98 -31.60
CA SER A 13 7.22 -3.62 -31.49
C SER A 13 7.13 -3.07 -30.07
N LEU A 14 6.07 -3.39 -29.32
CA LEU A 14 5.88 -2.87 -27.97
C LEU A 14 6.67 -3.65 -26.89
N ALA A 15 6.83 -4.97 -27.03
CA ALA A 15 7.42 -5.81 -25.99
C ALA A 15 8.85 -5.41 -25.59
N PRO A 16 9.79 -5.11 -26.53
CA PRO A 16 11.15 -4.70 -26.17
C PRO A 16 11.17 -3.38 -25.39
N LEU A 17 10.38 -2.40 -25.82
CA LEU A 17 10.24 -1.13 -25.11
C LEU A 17 9.56 -1.29 -23.74
N TRP A 18 8.60 -2.21 -23.64
CA TRP A 18 7.85 -2.46 -22.41
C TRP A 18 8.69 -3.20 -21.36
N ALA A 19 9.59 -4.08 -21.78
CA ALA A 19 10.50 -4.82 -20.90
C ALA A 19 11.54 -3.91 -20.22
N ARG A 20 11.89 -2.79 -20.86
CA ARG A 20 12.81 -1.77 -20.34
C ARG A 20 12.22 -1.02 -19.15
N LYS A 21 12.49 -1.54 -17.95
CA LYS A 21 12.04 -0.96 -16.67
C LYS A 21 12.73 0.37 -16.33
N ASP A 22 13.90 0.61 -16.90
CA ASP A 22 14.70 1.84 -16.84
C ASP A 22 13.99 3.04 -17.50
N ILE A 23 13.19 2.81 -18.54
CA ILE A 23 12.46 3.87 -19.23
C ILE A 23 11.08 4.06 -18.60
N PRO A 24 10.75 5.24 -18.03
CA PRO A 24 9.41 5.51 -17.52
C PRO A 24 8.34 5.33 -18.61
N THR A 25 7.18 4.78 -18.27
CA THR A 25 6.07 4.61 -19.23
C THR A 25 5.66 5.93 -19.89
N GLU A 26 5.85 7.05 -19.20
CA GLU A 26 5.60 8.39 -19.74
C GLU A 26 6.47 8.71 -20.97
N ARG A 27 7.75 8.34 -20.92
CA ARG A 27 8.69 8.55 -22.04
C ARG A 27 8.34 7.68 -23.24
N ILE A 28 7.90 6.44 -22.99
CA ILE A 28 7.39 5.55 -24.05
C ILE A 28 6.13 6.15 -24.69
N ALA A 29 5.23 6.70 -23.86
CA ALA A 29 3.99 7.30 -24.32
C ALA A 29 4.24 8.55 -25.17
N GLN A 30 5.16 9.42 -24.75
CA GLN A 30 5.61 10.59 -25.52
C GLN A 30 6.19 10.19 -26.88
N ALA A 31 7.07 9.18 -26.91
CA ALA A 31 7.66 8.69 -28.16
C ALA A 31 6.61 8.11 -29.14
N LEU A 32 5.51 7.57 -28.61
CA LEU A 32 4.41 7.01 -29.39
C LEU A 32 3.26 8.01 -29.65
N GLY A 33 3.36 9.25 -29.16
CA GLY A 33 2.33 10.28 -29.33
C GLY A 33 1.00 9.97 -28.62
N VAL A 34 1.03 9.25 -27.50
CA VAL A 34 -0.17 8.80 -26.79
C VAL A 34 -0.10 9.06 -25.30
N THR A 35 -1.23 8.88 -24.60
CA THR A 35 -1.25 8.93 -23.14
C THR A 35 -0.60 7.68 -22.53
N ARG A 36 0.02 7.84 -21.36
CA ARG A 36 0.57 6.73 -20.55
C ARG A 36 -0.45 5.60 -20.33
N GLN A 37 -1.71 5.96 -20.11
CA GLN A 37 -2.80 5.01 -19.87
C GLN A 37 -3.08 4.18 -21.13
N ALA A 38 -3.09 4.80 -22.32
CA ALA A 38 -3.31 4.09 -23.58
C ALA A 38 -2.21 3.05 -23.87
N VAL A 39 -0.94 3.37 -23.60
CA VAL A 39 0.18 2.40 -23.69
C VAL A 39 -0.03 1.23 -22.73
N SER A 40 -0.41 1.51 -21.48
CA SER A 40 -0.65 0.48 -20.47
C SER A 40 -1.82 -0.44 -20.83
N TYR A 41 -2.91 0.11 -21.38
CA TYR A 41 -4.02 -0.69 -21.89
C TYR A 41 -3.59 -1.55 -23.08
N LYS A 42 -2.88 -0.98 -24.05
CA LYS A 42 -2.40 -1.72 -25.22
C LYS A 42 -1.45 -2.86 -24.82
N ALA A 43 -0.54 -2.62 -23.88
CA ALA A 43 0.34 -3.65 -23.34
C ALA A 43 -0.45 -4.80 -22.71
N ARG A 44 -1.48 -4.49 -21.92
CA ARG A 44 -2.40 -5.49 -21.34
C ARG A 44 -3.15 -6.27 -22.43
N THR A 45 -3.69 -5.60 -23.46
CA THR A 45 -4.39 -6.29 -24.56
C THR A 45 -3.48 -7.20 -25.37
N LEU A 46 -2.17 -6.91 -25.39
CA LEU A 46 -1.16 -7.72 -26.07
C LEU A 46 -0.56 -8.80 -25.16
N GLY A 47 -1.10 -9.00 -23.95
CA GLY A 47 -0.65 -10.03 -23.01
C GLY A 47 0.71 -9.74 -22.37
N LEU A 48 1.18 -8.49 -22.38
CA LEU A 48 2.45 -8.13 -21.76
C LEU A 48 2.30 -8.04 -20.24
N PRO A 49 3.36 -8.41 -19.47
CA PRO A 49 3.31 -8.38 -18.02
C PRO A 49 3.08 -6.95 -17.51
N SER A 50 2.31 -6.82 -16.44
CA SER A 50 2.05 -5.52 -15.81
C SER A 50 3.36 -4.91 -15.30
N ARG A 51 3.65 -3.67 -15.70
CA ARG A 51 4.71 -2.84 -15.10
C ARG A 51 4.24 -2.23 -13.78
N ALA A 52 3.51 -3.00 -12.98
CA ALA A 52 2.80 -2.53 -11.80
C ALA A 52 3.67 -1.54 -11.02
N LYS A 53 3.07 -0.41 -10.63
CA LYS A 53 3.71 0.50 -9.69
C LYS A 53 3.98 -0.32 -8.44
N VAL A 54 5.25 -0.63 -8.17
CA VAL A 54 5.64 -1.04 -6.83
C VAL A 54 5.35 0.20 -5.99
N ARG A 55 4.17 0.23 -5.34
CA ARG A 55 3.87 1.29 -4.38
C ARG A 55 5.02 1.25 -3.38
N LYS A 56 5.68 2.39 -3.18
CA LYS A 56 6.80 2.48 -2.25
C LYS A 56 6.33 1.95 -0.91
N GLN A 57 6.96 0.88 -0.45
CA GLN A 57 6.73 0.37 0.89
C GLN A 57 7.52 1.28 1.83
N LEU A 58 6.81 2.07 2.62
CA LEU A 58 7.40 2.97 3.61
C LEU A 58 7.33 2.40 5.04
N CYS A 59 6.60 1.30 5.23
CA CYS A 59 6.42 0.67 6.54
C CYS A 59 7.27 -0.59 6.68
N ASP A 60 7.78 -0.79 7.90
CA ASP A 60 8.23 -2.10 8.37
C ASP A 60 7.03 -3.05 8.54
N ASN A 61 7.18 -4.30 8.12
CA ASN A 61 6.08 -5.28 8.09
C ASN A 61 5.64 -5.68 9.49
N GLU A 62 6.59 -5.89 10.39
CA GLU A 62 6.30 -6.40 11.73
C GLU A 62 5.60 -5.32 12.55
N THR A 63 6.17 -4.12 12.55
CA THR A 63 5.57 -2.95 13.21
C THR A 63 4.18 -2.67 12.67
N PHE A 64 3.99 -2.73 11.34
CA PHE A 64 2.67 -2.56 10.73
C PHE A 64 1.67 -3.61 11.20
N ARG A 65 2.08 -4.88 11.26
CA ARG A 65 1.20 -5.98 11.71
C ARG A 65 0.74 -5.77 13.14
N ARG A 66 1.66 -5.43 14.06
CA ARG A 66 1.36 -5.18 15.47
C ARG A 66 0.37 -4.03 15.64
N MET A 67 0.65 -2.88 15.01
CA MET A 67 -0.26 -1.73 15.00
C MET A 67 -1.61 -2.05 14.36
N TRP A 68 -1.62 -2.86 13.29
CA TRP A 68 -2.86 -3.23 12.61
C TRP A 68 -3.79 -4.05 13.51
N LEU A 69 -3.23 -5.07 14.17
CA LEU A 69 -3.95 -6.00 15.05
C LEU A 69 -4.38 -5.33 16.36
N ALA A 70 -3.61 -4.38 16.88
CA ALA A 70 -3.97 -3.59 18.05
C ALA A 70 -5.11 -2.57 17.77
N GLY A 71 -5.52 -2.39 16.52
CA GLY A 71 -6.61 -1.49 16.16
C GLY A 71 -6.20 -0.02 16.05
N VAL A 72 -4.91 0.29 15.84
CA VAL A 72 -4.43 1.68 15.73
C VAL A 72 -5.09 2.41 14.56
N ASN A 73 -5.45 3.69 14.75
CA ASN A 73 -6.06 4.54 13.73
C ASN A 73 -5.25 4.56 12.42
N SER A 74 -5.90 4.26 11.29
CA SER A 74 -5.23 4.23 9.98
C SER A 74 -4.72 5.60 9.50
N THR A 75 -5.28 6.71 9.98
CA THR A 75 -4.76 8.05 9.68
C THR A 75 -3.42 8.27 10.39
N GLU A 76 -3.36 8.00 11.69
CA GLU A 76 -2.12 8.14 12.47
C GLU A 76 -1.05 7.13 12.02
N MET A 77 -1.44 5.90 11.67
CA MET A 77 -0.51 4.94 11.04
C MET A 77 0.06 5.48 9.73
N ALA A 78 -0.76 6.15 8.90
CA ALA A 78 -0.29 6.72 7.65
C ALA A 78 0.73 7.82 7.90
N GLU A 79 0.47 8.72 8.83
CA GLU A 79 1.40 9.78 9.24
C GLU A 79 2.70 9.20 9.80
N HIS A 80 2.60 8.21 10.71
CA HIS A 80 3.76 7.56 11.32
C HIS A 80 4.67 6.88 10.29
N PHE A 81 4.10 6.18 9.32
CA PHE A 81 4.88 5.53 8.24
C PHE A 81 5.19 6.47 7.06
N GLY A 82 4.75 7.74 7.09
CA GLY A 82 5.01 8.71 6.03
C GLY A 82 4.21 8.49 4.74
N TYR A 83 3.06 7.81 4.79
CA TYR A 83 2.14 7.71 3.67
C TYR A 83 1.28 8.97 3.56
N SER A 84 1.10 9.49 2.33
CA SER A 84 0.29 10.69 2.09
C SER A 84 -1.21 10.50 2.34
N HIS A 85 -1.71 9.27 2.41
CA HIS A 85 -3.15 9.02 2.54
C HIS A 85 -3.46 7.72 3.29
N ARG A 86 -4.47 7.76 4.17
CA ARG A 86 -4.91 6.61 4.99
C ARG A 86 -5.28 5.35 4.21
N SER A 87 -5.71 5.49 2.94
CA SER A 87 -6.06 4.34 2.08
C SER A 87 -4.86 3.44 1.74
N ALA A 88 -3.63 3.97 1.87
CA ALA A 88 -2.41 3.19 1.72
C ALA A 88 -2.32 2.07 2.78
N ILE A 89 -2.74 2.36 4.02
CA ILE A 89 -2.76 1.41 5.14
C ILE A 89 -3.73 0.27 4.85
N GLY A 90 -4.97 0.57 4.46
CA GLY A 90 -5.95 -0.47 4.11
C GLY A 90 -5.53 -1.35 2.94
N THR A 91 -4.90 -0.75 1.91
CA THR A 91 -4.34 -1.55 0.80
C THR A 91 -3.20 -2.45 1.29
N ARG A 92 -2.32 -1.92 2.16
CA ARG A 92 -1.19 -2.67 2.69
C ARG A 92 -1.63 -3.87 3.53
N ALA A 93 -2.62 -3.67 4.40
CA ALA A 93 -3.22 -4.75 5.17
C ALA A 93 -3.76 -5.87 4.26
N GLY A 94 -4.42 -5.50 3.16
CA GLY A 94 -4.87 -6.45 2.15
C GLY A 94 -3.73 -7.21 1.45
N VAL A 95 -2.63 -6.52 1.11
CA VAL A 95 -1.43 -7.16 0.53
C VAL A 95 -0.77 -8.15 1.50
N MET A 96 -0.82 -7.87 2.80
CA MET A 96 -0.29 -8.74 3.85
C MET A 96 -1.25 -9.87 4.26
N GLY A 97 -2.46 -9.91 3.69
CA GLY A 97 -3.48 -10.89 4.06
C GLY A 97 -4.03 -10.73 5.48
N LEU A 98 -3.90 -9.54 6.07
CA LEU A 98 -4.40 -9.27 7.42
C LEU A 98 -5.94 -9.19 7.41
N PRO A 99 -6.60 -9.58 8.53
CA PRO A 99 -8.04 -9.52 8.62
C PRO A 99 -8.53 -8.08 8.41
N ARG A 100 -9.60 -7.95 7.62
CA ARG A 100 -10.29 -6.66 7.46
C ARG A 100 -10.94 -6.30 8.79
N ARG A 101 -10.70 -5.06 9.24
CA ARG A 101 -11.40 -4.52 10.40
C ARG A 101 -12.89 -4.39 10.07
N SER A 102 -13.75 -4.54 11.08
CA SER A 102 -15.19 -4.30 10.94
C SER A 102 -15.49 -2.82 11.14
N GLY A 103 -16.33 -2.25 10.28
CA GLY A 103 -16.91 -0.94 10.51
C GLY A 103 -17.94 -1.03 11.63
N CYS A 104 -17.95 -0.04 12.53
CA CYS A 104 -19.04 0.14 13.48
C CYS A 104 -20.15 0.95 12.81
N THR A 105 -21.35 0.40 12.74
CA THR A 105 -22.56 1.12 12.31
C THR A 105 -23.40 1.65 13.47
N ASP A 106 -23.13 1.20 14.70
CA ASP A 106 -24.01 1.44 15.87
C ASP A 106 -23.87 2.83 16.50
N THR A 107 -22.80 3.58 16.22
CA THR A 107 -22.55 4.87 16.91
C THR A 107 -23.27 6.09 16.30
N GLY A 108 -24.22 5.93 15.38
CA GLY A 108 -24.90 7.06 14.70
C GLY A 108 -23.97 7.98 13.87
N LYS A 109 -22.67 7.73 13.92
CA LYS A 109 -21.62 8.32 13.10
C LYS A 109 -21.18 7.28 12.08
N THR A 110 -21.63 7.45 10.85
CA THR A 110 -21.25 6.61 9.72
C THR A 110 -19.72 6.55 9.57
N GLY A 111 -19.11 5.37 9.76
CA GLY A 111 -17.76 5.08 9.24
C GLY A 111 -16.59 5.03 10.22
N GLY A 112 -16.82 4.84 11.52
CA GLY A 112 -15.74 4.53 12.49
C GLY A 112 -15.36 3.04 12.48
N TRP A 113 -14.09 2.70 12.73
CA TRP A 113 -13.70 1.29 12.95
C TRP A 113 -13.96 0.90 14.41
N VAL A 114 -14.44 -0.32 14.62
CA VAL A 114 -14.64 -0.89 15.96
C VAL A 114 -13.30 -0.91 16.71
N GLN A 115 -13.28 -0.39 17.96
CA GLN A 115 -12.11 -0.40 18.87
C GLN A 115 -10.85 0.27 18.30
N THR A 116 -10.97 1.51 17.81
CA THR A 116 -9.80 2.27 17.36
C THR A 116 -9.06 2.88 18.55
N ILE A 117 -7.81 2.47 18.79
CA ILE A 117 -6.91 3.15 19.73
C ILE A 117 -6.03 4.17 18.99
N SER A 118 -5.55 5.19 19.70
CA SER A 118 -4.58 6.13 19.15
C SER A 118 -3.18 5.52 19.08
N LEU A 119 -2.32 6.09 18.26
CA LEU A 119 -0.91 5.72 18.16
C LEU A 119 -0.18 5.93 19.49
N ALA A 120 -0.53 6.98 20.24
CA ALA A 120 0.02 7.23 21.57
C ALA A 120 -0.38 6.12 22.56
N GLN A 121 -1.66 5.74 22.60
CA GLN A 121 -2.15 4.65 23.43
C GLN A 121 -1.46 3.31 23.10
N PHE A 122 -1.19 3.07 21.82
CA PHE A 122 -0.44 1.89 21.39
C PHE A 122 1.00 1.90 21.91
N PHE A 123 1.72 3.02 21.81
CA PHE A 123 3.08 3.12 22.34
C PHE A 123 3.13 3.02 23.87
N GLU A 124 2.14 3.59 24.57
CA GLU A 124 1.99 3.43 26.02
C GLU A 124 1.78 1.96 26.41
N GLN A 125 0.92 1.25 25.69
CA GLN A 125 0.70 -0.18 25.91
C GLN A 125 1.94 -1.01 25.63
N ASP A 126 2.62 -0.80 24.49
CA ASP A 126 3.85 -1.52 24.10
C ASP A 126 4.97 -1.29 25.13
N LEU A 127 5.11 -0.06 25.61
CA LEU A 127 6.11 0.28 26.63
C LEU A 127 5.78 -0.40 27.97
N ARG A 128 4.51 -0.40 28.39
CA ARG A 128 4.08 -1.09 29.61
C ARG A 128 4.38 -2.59 29.53
N GLU A 129 4.05 -3.24 28.42
CA GLU A 129 4.30 -4.67 28.20
C GLU A 129 5.80 -4.99 28.26
N ARG A 130 6.67 -4.14 27.69
CA ARG A 130 8.13 -4.29 27.76
C ARG A 130 8.66 -4.13 29.18
N MET A 131 8.20 -3.12 29.91
CA MET A 131 8.61 -2.90 31.30
C MET A 131 8.14 -4.04 32.22
N GLU A 132 6.92 -4.57 32.00
CA GLU A 132 6.42 -5.72 32.76
C GLU A 132 7.23 -6.99 32.47
N ALA A 133 7.63 -7.21 31.22
CA ALA A 133 8.50 -8.33 30.84
C ALA A 133 9.88 -8.22 31.53
N GLU A 134 10.51 -7.05 31.47
CA GLU A 134 11.79 -6.80 32.13
C GLU A 134 11.70 -6.93 33.66
N ALA A 135 10.62 -6.45 34.26
CA ALA A 135 10.37 -6.61 35.70
C ALA A 135 10.21 -8.08 36.10
N LYS A 136 9.57 -8.90 35.26
CA LYS A 136 9.45 -10.36 35.48
C LYS A 136 10.79 -11.06 35.38
N GLU A 137 11.62 -10.72 34.39
CA GLU A 137 12.97 -11.28 34.23
C GLU A 137 13.84 -10.96 35.45
N ARG A 138 13.83 -9.70 35.91
CA ARG A 138 14.58 -9.29 37.11
C ARG A 138 14.10 -9.99 38.38
N ARG A 139 12.80 -10.24 38.52
CA ARG A 139 12.22 -10.97 39.67
C ARG A 139 12.52 -12.47 39.63
N GLY A 140 12.67 -13.06 38.44
CA GLY A 140 12.98 -14.49 38.29
C GLY A 140 14.48 -14.81 38.43
N THR A 141 15.35 -13.81 38.42
CA THR A 141 16.81 -13.97 38.54
C THR A 141 17.31 -13.69 39.98
N GLN A 142 16.40 -13.56 40.94
CA GLN A 142 16.67 -13.29 42.36
C GLN A 142 16.16 -14.47 43.20
#